data_AF-A0A4Z1TB82-F1
#
_entry.id   AF-A0A4Z1TB82-F1
#
_cell.length_a   1.000
_cell.length_b   1.000
_cell.length_c   1.000
_cell.angle_alpha   90.00
_cell.angle_beta   90.00
_cell.angle_gamma   90.00
#
_symmetry.space_group_name_H-M   'P 1'
#
loop_
_entity.id
_entity.type
_entity.pdbx_description
1 polymer ?
#
loop_
_entity_poly.entity_id
_entity_poly.type
_entity_poly.pdbx_seq_one_letter_code
_entity_poly.pdbx_strand_id
1 'polypeptide(L)'
;MFSFFIVALSACPPGFDPVDEACVPTACVTRYPGDRVAVCSGIGSCLIVEFGRYGCSCPNNTLSIGSECLPRACLTGGSYANICSGHGICFNGTCVCNDGYYGESCNLLVPECMSGEVFAQDGCYPMECVLQGRTCSILEHLTHGFCIRSPTPHCICGPKHVLHPTALCIPIACLIEGEPCSNCVRNNEGDWTCR
;
A
#
# COMPACT_ATOMS: atom_id res chain seq x y z
N MET A 1 -10.89 -29.76 -38.60
CA MET A 1 -9.68 -29.06 -38.12
C MET A 1 -9.99 -27.56 -38.13
N PHE A 2 -10.80 -27.10 -37.17
CA PHE A 2 -11.09 -25.67 -37.00
C PHE A 2 -10.22 -25.19 -35.83
N SER A 3 -9.19 -24.44 -36.18
CA SER A 3 -8.27 -23.80 -35.25
C SER A 3 -9.05 -22.73 -34.50
N PHE A 4 -9.55 -23.05 -33.30
CA PHE A 4 -9.94 -22.05 -32.32
C PHE A 4 -8.65 -21.37 -31.85
N PHE A 5 -8.26 -20.32 -32.56
CA PHE A 5 -7.39 -19.30 -31.98
C PHE A 5 -8.07 -18.80 -30.72
N ILE A 6 -7.42 -19.01 -29.59
CA ILE A 6 -7.72 -18.35 -28.33
C ILE A 6 -7.56 -16.86 -28.61
N VAL A 7 -8.65 -16.16 -28.92
CA VAL A 7 -8.67 -14.70 -28.88
C VAL A 7 -8.66 -14.36 -27.40
N ALA A 8 -7.48 -14.01 -26.88
CA ALA A 8 -7.37 -13.39 -25.59
C ALA A 8 -8.21 -12.09 -25.62
N LEU A 9 -9.35 -12.08 -24.93
CA LEU A 9 -10.17 -10.89 -24.68
C LEU A 9 -9.50 -9.99 -23.63
N SER A 10 -8.19 -9.75 -23.74
CA SER A 10 -7.42 -8.93 -22.79
C SER A 10 -7.53 -7.43 -23.05
N ALA A 11 -8.30 -7.02 -24.07
CA ALA A 11 -8.45 -5.62 -24.44
C ALA A 11 -9.87 -5.15 -24.13
N CYS A 12 -9.97 -4.18 -23.22
CA CYS A 12 -11.22 -3.52 -22.94
C CYS A 12 -11.68 -2.66 -24.14
N PRO A 13 -13.00 -2.50 -24.33
CA PRO A 13 -13.53 -1.59 -25.35
C PRO A 13 -13.02 -0.15 -25.14
N PRO A 14 -13.05 0.71 -26.17
CA PRO A 14 -12.68 2.11 -26.03
C PRO A 14 -13.47 2.81 -24.91
N GLY A 15 -12.77 3.53 -24.04
CA GLY A 15 -13.37 4.20 -22.86
C GLY A 15 -13.44 3.34 -21.59
N PHE A 16 -12.86 2.14 -21.62
CA PHE A 16 -12.72 1.25 -20.48
C PHE A 16 -11.27 0.83 -20.29
N ASP A 17 -10.85 0.77 -19.03
CA ASP A 17 -9.52 0.34 -18.63
C ASP A 17 -9.61 -1.02 -17.91
N PRO A 18 -8.63 -1.91 -18.10
CA PRO A 18 -8.56 -3.17 -17.37
C PRO A 18 -8.20 -2.91 -15.90
N VAL A 19 -9.00 -3.46 -14.99
CA VAL A 19 -8.71 -3.52 -13.56
C VAL A 19 -9.00 -4.96 -13.12
N ASP A 20 -7.96 -5.65 -12.66
CA ASP A 20 -7.97 -7.10 -12.43
C ASP A 20 -8.49 -7.87 -13.66
N GLU A 21 -9.58 -8.64 -13.52
CA GLU A 21 -10.20 -9.41 -14.61
C GLU A 21 -11.42 -8.69 -15.24
N ALA A 22 -11.63 -7.40 -14.95
CA ALA A 22 -12.79 -6.64 -15.38
C ALA A 22 -12.43 -5.38 -16.18
N CYS A 23 -13.35 -4.93 -17.04
CA CYS A 23 -13.26 -3.66 -17.74
C CYS A 23 -14.07 -2.60 -17.00
N VAL A 24 -13.39 -1.57 -16.52
CA VAL A 24 -13.99 -0.48 -15.74
C VAL A 24 -13.95 0.80 -16.58
N PRO A 25 -15.02 1.61 -16.62
CA PRO A 25 -15.00 2.89 -17.32
C PRO A 25 -13.79 3.73 -16.91
N THR A 26 -13.02 4.24 -17.88
CA THR A 26 -11.80 5.03 -17.62
C THR A 26 -12.07 6.21 -16.68
N ALA A 27 -13.27 6.77 -16.71
CA ALA A 27 -13.71 7.85 -15.81
C ALA A 27 -13.72 7.48 -14.31
N CYS A 28 -13.73 6.18 -13.98
CA CYS A 28 -13.75 5.66 -12.61
C CYS A 28 -12.42 5.02 -12.17
N VAL A 29 -11.40 5.00 -13.05
CA VAL A 29 -10.13 4.33 -12.76
C VAL A 29 -9.10 5.35 -12.29
N THR A 30 -8.62 5.15 -11.07
CA THR A 30 -7.52 5.92 -10.49
C THR A 30 -6.22 5.15 -10.69
N ARG A 31 -5.21 5.80 -11.26
CA ARG A 31 -3.88 5.22 -11.52
C ARG A 31 -2.87 5.75 -10.51
N TYR A 32 -2.20 4.85 -9.81
CA TYR A 32 -1.16 5.14 -8.84
C TYR A 32 0.22 4.73 -9.39
N PRO A 33 1.32 5.28 -8.85
CA PRO A 33 2.67 4.83 -9.19
C PRO A 33 2.85 3.31 -8.97
N GLY A 34 3.69 2.68 -9.80
CA GLY A 34 3.99 1.25 -9.72
C GLY A 34 2.88 0.34 -10.27
N ASP A 35 2.24 0.74 -11.36
CA ASP A 35 1.19 0.00 -12.09
C ASP A 35 -0.03 -0.40 -11.24
N ARG A 36 -0.24 0.29 -10.12
CA ARG A 36 -1.40 0.08 -9.25
C ARG A 36 -2.60 0.85 -9.80
N VAL A 37 -3.71 0.16 -9.93
CA VAL A 37 -4.99 0.72 -10.38
C VAL A 37 -6.06 0.42 -9.34
N ALA A 38 -6.97 1.38 -9.12
CA ALA A 38 -8.12 1.17 -8.26
C ALA A 38 -9.38 1.80 -8.86
N VAL A 39 -10.53 1.21 -8.57
CA VAL A 39 -11.84 1.77 -8.93
C VAL A 39 -12.25 2.78 -7.86
N CYS A 40 -12.49 4.03 -8.25
CA CYS A 40 -12.93 5.10 -7.35
C CYS A 40 -12.05 5.20 -6.09
N SER A 41 -10.73 5.24 -6.30
CA SER A 41 -9.70 5.26 -5.24
C SER A 41 -9.72 4.05 -4.27
N GLY A 42 -10.40 2.96 -4.65
CA GLY A 42 -10.58 1.75 -3.84
C GLY A 42 -11.71 1.83 -2.80
N ILE A 43 -12.52 2.89 -2.83
CA ILE A 43 -13.49 3.19 -1.76
C ILE A 43 -14.90 3.41 -2.31
N GLY A 44 -15.00 4.04 -3.48
CA GLY A 44 -16.28 4.30 -4.11
C GLY A 44 -16.76 3.15 -5.00
N SER A 45 -17.99 3.28 -5.49
CA SER A 45 -18.54 2.42 -6.52
C SER A 45 -18.67 3.18 -7.83
N CYS A 46 -18.26 2.57 -8.94
CA CYS A 46 -18.47 3.15 -10.27
C CYS A 46 -19.89 2.87 -10.73
N LEU A 47 -20.64 3.92 -11.05
CA LEU A 47 -22.02 3.83 -11.51
C LEU A 47 -22.26 4.77 -12.69
N ILE A 48 -23.32 4.47 -13.42
CA ILE A 48 -23.87 5.39 -14.42
C ILE A 48 -24.58 6.49 -13.64
N VAL A 49 -24.11 7.72 -13.80
CA VAL A 49 -24.71 8.91 -13.20
C VAL A 49 -25.84 9.41 -14.11
N GLU A 50 -25.64 10.48 -14.88
CA GLU A 50 -26.65 11.00 -15.83
C GLU A 50 -26.13 10.99 -17.27
N PHE A 51 -27.05 10.80 -18.23
CA PHE A 51 -26.79 10.77 -19.68
C PHE A 51 -25.76 9.72 -20.15
N GLY A 52 -25.71 8.56 -19.48
CA GLY A 52 -24.77 7.48 -19.85
C GLY A 52 -23.32 7.78 -19.48
N ARG A 53 -23.05 8.84 -18.70
CA ARG A 53 -21.73 9.11 -18.14
C ARG A 53 -21.49 8.25 -16.90
N TYR A 54 -20.28 7.76 -16.74
CA TYR A 54 -19.84 7.05 -15.53
C TYR A 54 -19.24 8.03 -14.51
N GLY A 55 -19.49 7.76 -13.23
CA GLY A 55 -18.94 8.52 -12.12
C GLY A 55 -18.87 7.69 -10.84
N CYS A 56 -18.11 8.18 -9.87
CA CYS A 56 -17.94 7.50 -8.60
C CYS A 56 -18.97 7.95 -7.56
N SER A 57 -19.72 6.99 -7.00
CA SER A 57 -20.45 7.21 -5.75
C SER A 57 -19.51 7.03 -4.57
N CYS A 58 -19.46 8.04 -3.72
CA CYS A 58 -18.52 8.10 -2.62
C CYS A 58 -19.28 7.96 -1.27
N PRO A 59 -18.84 7.07 -0.36
CA PRO A 59 -19.52 6.85 0.92
C PRO A 59 -19.41 8.06 1.87
N ASN A 60 -20.33 8.16 2.83
CA ASN A 60 -20.30 9.15 3.90
C ASN A 60 -18.93 9.06 4.62
N ASN A 61 -18.16 10.15 4.63
CA ASN A 61 -16.76 10.31 5.10
C ASN A 61 -15.70 10.50 4.00
N THR A 62 -16.11 10.47 2.74
CA THR A 62 -15.28 10.88 1.61
C THR A 62 -15.81 12.14 0.95
N LEU A 63 -14.95 12.85 0.24
CA LEU A 63 -15.28 13.99 -0.60
C LEU A 63 -15.23 13.57 -2.05
N SER A 64 -16.26 13.92 -2.82
CA SER A 64 -16.26 13.74 -4.26
C SER A 64 -15.56 14.92 -4.91
N ILE A 65 -14.37 14.70 -5.46
CA ILE A 65 -13.59 15.72 -6.18
C ILE A 65 -13.46 15.24 -7.62
N GLY A 66 -14.22 15.84 -8.54
CA GLY A 66 -14.32 15.36 -9.91
C GLY A 66 -14.95 13.97 -9.96
N SER A 67 -14.22 12.97 -10.46
CA SER A 67 -14.62 11.56 -10.47
C SER A 67 -13.86 10.71 -9.46
N GLU A 68 -13.17 11.31 -8.49
CA GLU A 68 -12.44 10.59 -7.45
C GLU A 68 -13.12 10.73 -6.08
N CYS A 69 -13.05 9.65 -5.30
CA CYS A 69 -13.45 9.66 -3.90
C CYS A 69 -12.21 9.92 -3.05
N LEU A 70 -12.14 11.09 -2.40
CA LEU A 70 -11.04 11.46 -1.52
C LEU A 70 -11.42 11.26 -0.04
N PRO A 71 -10.73 10.38 0.69
CA PRO A 71 -10.83 10.27 2.15
C PRO A 71 -10.51 11.57 2.86
N ARG A 72 -11.37 11.96 3.83
CA ARG A 72 -11.06 13.10 4.70
C ARG A 72 -9.78 12.91 5.53
N ALA A 73 -9.38 11.67 5.78
CA ALA A 73 -8.13 11.33 6.46
C ALA A 73 -6.88 11.83 5.71
N CYS A 74 -6.95 12.01 4.39
CA CYS A 74 -5.82 12.49 3.58
C CYS A 74 -5.77 14.01 3.42
N LEU A 75 -6.78 14.75 3.92
CA LEU A 75 -6.82 16.20 3.82
C LEU A 75 -5.98 16.85 4.91
N THR A 76 -4.87 17.47 4.54
CA THR A 76 -4.10 18.31 5.46
C THR A 76 -4.64 19.75 5.42
N GLY A 77 -5.02 20.30 6.57
CA GLY A 77 -5.47 21.70 6.66
C GLY A 77 -6.79 22.02 5.92
N GLY A 78 -7.61 21.01 5.61
CA GLY A 78 -8.96 21.20 5.07
C GLY A 78 -9.05 21.70 3.63
N SER A 79 -7.94 21.73 2.89
CA SER A 79 -7.89 22.16 1.49
C SER A 79 -7.53 21.00 0.57
N TYR A 80 -8.21 20.91 -0.56
CA TYR A 80 -7.91 19.95 -1.63
C TYR A 80 -6.54 20.20 -2.29
N ALA A 81 -5.95 21.38 -2.11
CA ALA A 81 -4.59 21.67 -2.55
C ALA A 81 -3.51 20.99 -1.68
N ASN A 82 -3.88 20.50 -0.50
CA ASN A 82 -2.98 19.97 0.51
C ASN A 82 -3.30 18.50 0.83
N ILE A 83 -3.69 17.72 -0.18
CA ILE A 83 -3.81 16.26 -0.02
C ILE A 83 -2.43 15.72 0.32
N CYS A 84 -2.30 15.01 1.44
CA CYS A 84 -1.02 14.52 1.94
C CYS A 84 0.04 15.63 1.97
N SER A 85 -0.38 16.82 2.43
CA SER A 85 0.45 18.04 2.50
C SER A 85 1.09 18.46 1.16
N GLY A 86 0.55 17.99 0.03
CA GLY A 86 1.12 18.23 -1.31
C GLY A 86 2.34 17.37 -1.65
N HIS A 87 2.71 16.44 -0.77
CA HIS A 87 3.93 15.62 -0.88
C HIS A 87 3.64 14.13 -0.87
N GLY A 88 2.45 13.74 -1.34
CA GLY A 88 2.09 12.35 -1.45
C GLY A 88 0.78 12.15 -2.19
N ILE A 89 0.38 10.89 -2.28
CA ILE A 89 -0.85 10.47 -2.93
C ILE A 89 -1.70 9.75 -1.90
N CYS A 90 -3.00 10.05 -1.87
CA CYS A 90 -3.95 9.36 -1.01
C CYS A 90 -4.35 8.02 -1.63
N PHE A 91 -3.98 6.92 -0.98
CA PHE A 91 -4.34 5.57 -1.38
C PHE A 91 -5.09 4.88 -0.22
N ASN A 92 -6.34 4.47 -0.47
CA ASN A 92 -7.17 3.76 0.51
C ASN A 92 -7.27 4.45 1.90
N GLY A 93 -7.25 5.78 1.94
CA GLY A 93 -7.33 6.55 3.18
C GLY A 93 -6.00 6.81 3.88
N THR A 94 -4.88 6.36 3.31
CA THR A 94 -3.53 6.59 3.83
C THR A 94 -2.68 7.36 2.83
N CYS A 95 -1.84 8.27 3.31
CA CYS A 95 -0.91 8.99 2.47
C CYS A 95 0.33 8.15 2.14
N VAL A 96 0.58 7.97 0.85
CA VAL A 96 1.83 7.43 0.32
C VAL A 96 2.72 8.60 -0.06
N CYS A 97 3.79 8.83 0.71
CA CYS A 97 4.64 10.00 0.53
C CYS A 97 5.57 9.87 -0.68
N ASN A 98 5.84 11.01 -1.30
CA ASN A 98 6.85 11.14 -2.33
C ASN A 98 8.25 10.99 -1.72
N ASP A 99 9.24 10.67 -2.55
CA ASP A 99 10.63 10.57 -2.14
C ASP A 99 11.08 11.84 -1.39
N GLY A 100 11.76 11.63 -0.25
CA GLY A 100 12.21 12.72 0.62
C GLY A 100 11.17 13.21 1.64
N TYR A 101 9.94 12.67 1.63
CA TYR A 101 8.91 13.01 2.60
C TYR A 101 8.43 11.79 3.41
N TYR A 102 8.01 12.02 4.65
CA TYR A 102 7.45 10.99 5.52
C TYR A 102 6.42 11.57 6.51
N GLY A 103 5.87 10.68 7.35
CA GLY A 103 4.82 10.99 8.32
C GLY A 103 3.42 10.69 7.79
N GLU A 104 2.43 10.66 8.69
CA GLU A 104 1.04 10.26 8.38
C GLU A 104 0.42 11.11 7.27
N SER A 105 0.82 12.37 7.15
CA SER A 105 0.35 13.31 6.13
C SER A 105 1.44 13.83 5.21
N CYS A 106 2.62 13.20 5.16
CA CYS A 106 3.76 13.60 4.33
C CYS A 106 4.25 15.05 4.54
N ASN A 107 4.11 15.56 5.77
CA ASN A 107 4.49 16.92 6.14
C ASN A 107 5.94 17.03 6.66
N LEU A 108 6.66 15.91 6.78
CA LEU A 108 8.01 15.85 7.33
C LEU A 108 9.02 15.50 6.24
N LEU A 109 10.22 16.06 6.30
CA LEU A 109 11.33 15.77 5.39
C LEU A 109 12.18 14.63 5.94
N VAL A 110 12.47 13.63 5.10
CA VAL A 110 13.38 12.54 5.44
C VAL A 110 14.75 13.14 5.79
N PRO A 111 15.26 12.91 7.01
CA PRO A 111 16.56 13.41 7.42
C PRO A 111 17.69 12.63 6.73
N GLU A 112 18.86 13.24 6.60
CA GLU A 112 20.07 12.50 6.27
C GLU A 112 20.48 11.60 7.45
N CYS A 113 20.61 10.31 7.18
CA CYS A 113 21.08 9.35 8.17
C CYS A 113 22.60 9.35 8.29
N MET A 114 23.10 8.95 9.46
CA MET A 114 24.54 8.79 9.69
C MET A 114 25.11 7.65 8.84
N SER A 115 26.44 7.62 8.69
CA SER A 115 27.12 6.49 8.04
C SER A 115 26.78 5.17 8.72
N GLY A 116 26.35 4.18 7.95
CA GLY A 116 25.90 2.88 8.46
C GLY A 116 24.37 2.75 8.63
N GLU A 117 23.62 3.83 8.42
CA GLU A 117 22.18 3.87 8.63
C GLU A 117 21.41 4.24 7.36
N VAL A 118 20.17 3.77 7.30
CA VAL A 118 19.22 4.10 6.24
C VAL A 118 17.89 4.50 6.85
N PHE A 119 17.19 5.40 6.18
CA PHE A 119 15.86 5.80 6.59
C PHE A 119 14.85 4.69 6.27
N ALA A 120 14.09 4.27 7.27
CA ALA A 120 13.06 3.26 7.13
C ALA A 120 11.88 3.60 8.06
N GLN A 121 10.65 3.48 7.54
CA GLN A 121 9.37 3.80 8.21
C GLN A 121 9.28 5.24 8.75
N ASP A 122 9.93 5.53 9.86
CA ASP A 122 9.83 6.74 10.66
C ASP A 122 11.18 7.25 11.19
N GLY A 123 12.30 6.61 10.84
CA GLY A 123 13.60 7.02 11.36
C GLY A 123 14.80 6.39 10.67
N CYS A 124 15.99 6.74 11.17
CA CYS A 124 17.26 6.17 10.73
C CYS A 124 17.60 4.94 11.56
N TYR A 125 17.78 3.81 10.88
CA TYR A 125 18.10 2.52 11.49
C TYR A 125 19.36 1.93 10.84
N PRO A 126 20.15 1.14 11.60
CA PRO A 126 21.25 0.37 11.03
C PRO A 126 20.76 -0.49 9.87
N MET A 127 21.57 -0.61 8.82
CA MET A 127 21.21 -1.39 7.62
C MET A 127 20.86 -2.85 7.93
N GLU A 128 21.42 -3.44 8.99
CA GLU A 128 21.14 -4.81 9.43
C GLU A 128 19.72 -4.98 10.01
N CYS A 129 19.09 -3.89 10.44
CA CYS A 129 17.71 -3.89 10.93
C CYS A 129 16.69 -3.57 9.84
N VAL A 130 17.13 -3.22 8.64
CA VAL A 130 16.26 -2.73 7.56
C VAL A 130 16.31 -3.69 6.38
N LEU A 131 15.12 -4.11 5.94
CA LEU A 131 14.96 -4.92 4.74
C LEU A 131 13.84 -4.33 3.89
N GLN A 132 14.14 -4.05 2.62
CA GLN A 132 13.19 -3.42 1.67
C GLN A 132 12.55 -2.12 2.21
N GLY A 133 13.30 -1.30 2.93
CA GLY A 133 12.81 -0.02 3.49
C GLY A 133 11.91 -0.17 4.72
N ARG A 134 11.80 -1.38 5.30
CA ARG A 134 11.04 -1.66 6.51
C ARG A 134 11.95 -2.15 7.64
N THR A 135 11.63 -1.75 8.87
CA THR A 135 12.44 -2.04 10.04
C THR A 135 11.94 -3.30 10.74
N CYS A 136 12.82 -4.28 10.96
CA CYS A 136 12.56 -5.51 11.70
C CYS A 136 11.31 -6.32 11.31
N SER A 137 10.71 -6.08 10.14
CA SER A 137 9.65 -6.87 9.52
C SER A 137 9.44 -6.33 8.12
N ILE A 138 9.28 -7.20 7.12
CA ILE A 138 8.83 -6.77 5.79
C ILE A 138 7.33 -6.97 5.56
N LEU A 139 6.61 -7.56 6.52
CA LEU A 139 5.19 -7.85 6.38
C LEU A 139 4.36 -6.64 6.83
N GLU A 140 3.47 -6.19 5.94
CA GLU A 140 2.62 -5.01 6.14
C GLU A 140 3.42 -3.72 6.44
N HIS A 141 2.73 -2.63 6.78
CA HIS A 141 3.34 -1.38 7.24
C HIS A 141 3.71 -1.42 8.74
N LEU A 142 3.71 -2.60 9.36
CA LEU A 142 3.87 -2.78 10.81
C LEU A 142 5.22 -3.40 11.16
N THR A 143 5.74 -2.97 12.30
CA THR A 143 7.00 -3.46 12.86
C THR A 143 6.73 -4.57 13.88
N HIS A 144 7.31 -5.75 13.66
CA HIS A 144 7.09 -6.93 14.51
C HIS A 144 8.23 -7.21 15.51
N GLY A 145 9.18 -6.29 15.63
CA GLY A 145 10.32 -6.42 16.52
C GLY A 145 10.98 -5.09 16.83
N PHE A 146 12.07 -5.13 17.58
CA PHE A 146 12.83 -3.95 17.95
C PHE A 146 14.25 -4.07 17.43
N CYS A 147 14.74 -3.00 16.80
CA CYS A 147 16.14 -2.92 16.39
C CYS A 147 17.01 -2.58 17.61
N ILE A 148 17.90 -3.50 17.97
CA ILE A 148 18.92 -3.29 18.98
C ILE A 148 20.19 -2.83 18.28
N ARG A 149 20.76 -1.69 18.69
CA ARG A 149 21.94 -1.07 18.03
C ARG A 149 23.28 -1.54 18.60
N SER A 150 23.31 -2.00 19.85
CA SER A 150 24.52 -2.35 20.59
C SER A 150 24.35 -3.69 21.30
N PRO A 151 25.37 -4.56 21.36
CA PRO A 151 26.75 -4.38 20.86
C PRO A 151 26.91 -4.56 19.34
N THR A 152 25.97 -5.27 18.69
CA THR A 152 25.89 -5.39 17.23
C THR A 152 24.43 -5.18 16.80
N PRO A 153 24.19 -4.48 15.68
CA PRO A 153 22.84 -4.29 15.16
C PRO A 153 22.10 -5.60 14.85
N HIS A 154 20.93 -5.81 15.45
CA HIS A 154 20.06 -6.96 15.15
C HIS A 154 18.61 -6.70 15.58
N CYS A 155 17.68 -7.43 14.99
CA CYS A 155 16.28 -7.39 15.37
C CYS A 155 15.95 -8.41 16.46
N ILE A 156 15.24 -7.98 17.49
CA ILE A 156 14.60 -8.86 18.48
C ILE A 156 13.11 -8.89 18.18
N CYS A 157 12.59 -10.07 17.85
CA CYS A 157 11.21 -10.24 17.46
C CYS A 157 10.26 -10.30 18.66
N GLY A 158 9.07 -9.74 18.49
CA GLY A 158 8.01 -9.81 19.49
C GLY A 158 7.42 -11.22 19.64
N PRO A 159 6.45 -11.40 20.57
CA PRO A 159 5.77 -12.68 20.78
C PRO A 159 5.17 -13.23 19.49
N LYS A 160 5.21 -14.56 19.32
CA LYS A 160 4.73 -15.29 18.12
C LYS A 160 5.47 -14.96 16.81
N HIS A 161 6.64 -14.33 16.86
CA HIS A 161 7.47 -14.04 15.70
C HIS A 161 8.85 -14.67 15.84
N VAL A 162 9.51 -14.93 14.71
CA VAL A 162 10.86 -15.49 14.66
C VAL A 162 11.71 -14.70 13.67
N LEU A 163 13.02 -14.64 13.92
CA LEU A 163 13.96 -13.99 13.02
C LEU A 163 14.21 -14.91 11.81
N HIS A 164 13.93 -14.42 10.62
CA HIS A 164 14.11 -15.10 9.34
C HIS A 164 14.97 -14.26 8.40
N PRO A 165 15.93 -14.84 7.66
CA PRO A 165 16.86 -14.08 6.82
C PRO A 165 16.20 -13.21 5.74
N THR A 166 15.07 -13.65 5.19
CA THR A 166 14.39 -12.97 4.08
C THR A 166 13.31 -11.98 4.53
N ALA A 167 12.95 -11.96 5.81
CA ALA A 167 11.80 -11.21 6.29
C ALA A 167 12.00 -10.49 7.63
N LEU A 168 13.19 -10.63 8.26
CA LEU A 168 13.46 -10.20 9.62
C LEU A 168 12.48 -10.85 10.59
N CYS A 169 11.55 -10.14 11.24
CA CYS A 169 10.58 -10.77 12.14
C CYS A 169 9.31 -11.21 11.40
N ILE A 170 9.22 -12.51 11.13
CA ILE A 170 8.06 -13.15 10.51
C ILE A 170 7.17 -13.82 11.57
N PRO A 171 5.83 -13.71 11.50
CA PRO A 171 4.94 -14.47 12.36
C PRO A 171 5.17 -15.97 12.15
N ILE A 172 5.23 -16.74 13.24
CA ILE A 172 5.48 -18.19 13.16
C ILE A 172 4.38 -18.89 12.34
N ALA A 173 3.14 -18.37 12.40
CA ALA A 173 2.02 -18.88 11.62
C ALA A 173 2.13 -18.59 10.10
N CYS A 174 3.08 -17.75 9.68
CA CYS A 174 3.41 -17.51 8.27
C CYS A 174 4.49 -18.45 7.72
N LEU A 175 4.99 -19.39 8.54
CA LEU A 175 6.04 -20.33 8.14
C LEU A 175 5.47 -21.74 7.95
N ILE A 176 5.76 -22.34 6.80
CA ILE A 176 5.47 -23.74 6.49
C ILE A 176 6.82 -24.44 6.31
N GLU A 177 7.11 -25.42 7.17
CA GLU A 177 8.40 -26.14 7.19
C GLU A 177 9.64 -25.22 7.32
N GLY A 178 9.46 -24.03 7.90
CA GLY A 178 10.53 -23.04 8.09
C GLY A 178 10.63 -21.99 6.98
N GLU A 179 9.85 -22.12 5.90
CA GLU A 179 9.85 -21.18 4.78
C GLU A 179 8.61 -20.27 4.80
N PRO A 180 8.72 -18.99 4.39
CA PRO A 180 7.57 -18.09 4.26
C PRO A 180 6.58 -18.61 3.21
N CYS A 181 5.30 -18.71 3.57
CA CYS A 181 4.26 -19.04 2.61
C CYS A 181 3.97 -17.88 1.64
N SER A 182 3.37 -18.19 0.49
CA SER A 182 3.06 -17.21 -0.56
C SER A 182 2.02 -16.17 -0.15
N ASN A 183 1.07 -16.53 0.72
CA ASN A 183 -0.03 -15.66 1.10
C ASN A 183 -0.27 -15.74 2.60
N CYS A 184 0.51 -14.95 3.35
CA CYS A 184 0.25 -14.77 4.78
C CYS A 184 -0.68 -13.59 5.01
N VAL A 185 -1.83 -13.85 5.62
CA VAL A 185 -2.87 -12.86 5.87
C VAL A 185 -3.15 -12.73 7.36
N ARG A 186 -3.40 -11.49 7.80
CA ARG A 186 -3.83 -11.16 9.15
C ARG A 186 -5.35 -11.06 9.20
N ASN A 187 -5.98 -11.75 10.15
CA ASN A 187 -7.43 -11.67 10.35
C ASN A 187 -7.80 -10.41 11.18
N ASN A 188 -9.10 -10.16 11.34
CA ASN A 188 -9.61 -9.01 12.10
C ASN A 188 -9.31 -9.08 13.61
N GLU A 189 -9.03 -10.28 14.14
CA GLU A 189 -8.64 -10.51 15.53
C GLU A 189 -7.14 -10.27 15.75
N GLY A 190 -6.38 -10.12 14.66
CA GLY A 190 -4.95 -9.85 14.66
C GLY A 190 -4.06 -11.09 14.62
N ASP A 191 -4.63 -12.27 14.39
CA ASP A 191 -3.92 -13.52 14.19
C ASP A 191 -3.51 -13.70 12.72
N TRP A 192 -2.36 -14.34 12.52
CA TRP A 192 -1.77 -14.59 11.20
C TRP A 192 -2.07 -16.01 10.74
N THR A 193 -2.34 -16.17 9.45
CA THR A 193 -2.58 -17.47 8.82
C THR A 193 -1.96 -17.53 7.43
N CYS A 194 -1.30 -18.64 7.10
CA CYS A 194 -1.00 -18.99 5.71
C CYS A 194 -2.27 -19.51 5.02
N ARG A 195 -2.54 -18.99 3.83
CA ARG A 195 -3.61 -19.46 2.94
C ARG A 195 -3.07 -19.85 1.57
#